data_AF-A0A0M8WIX3-F1
#
_entry.id   AF-A0A0M8WIX3-F1
#
_cell.length_a   1.000
_cell.length_b   1.000
_cell.length_c   1.000
_cell.angle_alpha   90.00
_cell.angle_beta   90.00
_cell.angle_gamma   90.00
#
_symmetry.space_group_name_H-M   'P 1'
#
loop_
_entity.id
_entity.type
_entity.pdbx_description
1 polymer ?
#
loop_
_entity_poly.entity_id
_entity_poly.type
_entity_poly.pdbx_seq_one_letter_code
_entity_poly.pdbx_strand_id
1 'polypeptide(L)'
;MSTSFPFLQEWMNRAPQQHPLADLIAEATGNSLMDNFASVIVTAFENIVEALEKAQPQRIAGVRRDFRNATTKDDLLIVRAEMVAGAKLARAGILFDFGQRNGATEPDLVLREMHLAIEVKARRLDGVQDLRTELATALTGITPPVLVELRTDSQPLAIKAVERAKVVEDTVQRAISQNFGTVVTEVGQPWSARKRLLLHVGIHQAADLTSGSQIIVTGGFWGNEPSPYLLDVENEVLAALASRFHEVGCPRLDQISGECS
;
A
#
# COMPACT_ATOMS: atom_id res chain seq x y z
N MET A 1 -6.23 -20.24 27.24
CA MET A 1 -5.02 -19.78 26.52
C MET A 1 -5.39 -18.44 25.90
N SER A 2 -4.67 -17.36 26.23
CA SER A 2 -4.88 -16.05 25.59
C SER A 2 -4.43 -16.16 24.14
N THR A 3 -5.25 -15.73 23.19
CA THR A 3 -4.91 -15.77 21.77
C THR A 3 -4.06 -14.55 21.43
N SER A 4 -3.03 -14.69 20.60
CA SER A 4 -2.06 -13.61 20.34
C SER A 4 -2.67 -12.39 19.62
N PHE A 5 -3.85 -12.55 19.00
CA PHE A 5 -4.53 -11.55 18.19
C PHE A 5 -6.05 -11.57 18.44
N PRO A 6 -6.51 -11.23 19.66
CA PRO A 6 -7.90 -11.41 20.05
C PRO A 6 -8.89 -10.61 19.20
N PHE A 7 -8.54 -9.38 18.80
CA PHE A 7 -9.44 -8.52 18.04
C PHE A 7 -9.58 -8.99 16.59
N LEU A 8 -8.47 -9.28 15.92
CA LEU A 8 -8.45 -9.81 14.57
C LEU A 8 -9.12 -11.17 14.50
N GLN A 9 -8.95 -12.04 15.50
CA GLN A 9 -9.61 -13.34 15.54
C GLN A 9 -11.14 -13.19 15.57
N GLU A 10 -11.67 -12.23 16.31
CA GLU A 10 -13.11 -11.95 16.33
C GLU A 10 -13.60 -11.48 14.94
N TRP A 11 -12.83 -10.61 14.27
CA TRP A 11 -13.15 -10.13 12.93
C TRP A 11 -13.12 -11.25 11.89
N MET A 12 -12.14 -12.14 12.00
CA MET A 12 -11.93 -13.32 11.15
C MET A 12 -12.89 -14.48 11.46
N ASN A 13 -13.71 -14.39 12.50
CA ASN A 13 -14.66 -15.45 12.85
C ASN A 13 -15.62 -15.70 11.67
N ARG A 14 -15.63 -16.95 11.16
CA ARG A 14 -16.37 -17.39 9.97
C ARG A 14 -15.91 -16.74 8.66
N ALA A 15 -14.68 -16.22 8.58
CA ALA A 15 -14.09 -15.84 7.31
C ALA A 15 -13.96 -17.07 6.37
N PRO A 16 -14.04 -16.88 5.04
CA PRO A 16 -13.76 -17.94 4.08
C PRO A 16 -12.35 -18.52 4.28
N GLN A 17 -12.16 -19.81 3.98
CA GLN A 17 -10.84 -20.45 4.08
C GLN A 17 -9.80 -19.77 3.18
N GLN A 18 -10.22 -19.27 2.03
CA GLN A 18 -9.39 -18.54 1.06
C GLN A 18 -9.17 -17.06 1.41
N HIS A 19 -9.50 -16.62 2.63
CA HIS A 19 -9.29 -15.23 3.01
C HIS A 19 -7.79 -14.87 2.92
N PRO A 20 -7.40 -13.71 2.36
CA PRO A 20 -5.98 -13.40 2.10
C PRO A 20 -5.06 -13.33 3.33
N LEU A 21 -5.62 -13.28 4.54
CA LEU A 21 -4.88 -13.34 5.81
C LEU A 21 -4.79 -14.74 6.43
N ALA A 22 -5.51 -15.74 5.91
CA ALA A 22 -5.59 -17.06 6.56
C ALA A 22 -4.21 -17.69 6.74
N ASP A 23 -3.41 -17.76 5.67
CA ASP A 23 -2.06 -18.31 5.70
C ASP A 23 -1.11 -17.48 6.59
N LEU A 24 -1.22 -16.15 6.53
CA LEU A 24 -0.39 -15.24 7.34
C LEU A 24 -0.68 -15.39 8.83
N ILE A 25 -1.94 -15.58 9.23
CA ILE A 25 -2.33 -15.82 10.62
C ILE A 25 -1.81 -17.19 11.08
N ALA A 26 -1.91 -18.22 10.25
CA ALA A 26 -1.37 -19.54 10.55
C ALA A 26 0.17 -19.50 10.73
N GLU A 27 0.87 -18.77 9.85
CA GLU A 27 2.32 -18.57 9.92
C GLU A 27 2.74 -17.75 11.15
N ALA A 28 2.03 -16.65 11.45
CA ALA A 28 2.31 -15.78 12.59
C ALA A 28 2.05 -16.46 13.94
N THR A 29 1.17 -17.46 13.99
CA THR A 29 0.86 -18.25 15.20
C THR A 29 1.72 -19.51 15.33
N GLY A 30 2.53 -19.85 14.31
CA GLY A 30 3.49 -20.95 14.33
C GLY A 30 4.77 -20.65 15.12
N ASN A 31 5.48 -21.71 15.54
CA ASN A 31 6.55 -21.73 16.58
C ASN A 31 7.88 -20.99 16.27
N SER A 32 7.90 -19.85 15.56
CA SER A 32 9.08 -18.98 15.53
C SER A 32 8.67 -17.51 15.46
N LEU A 33 8.45 -16.93 16.65
CA LEU A 33 7.93 -15.57 16.87
C LEU A 33 8.94 -14.44 16.65
N MET A 34 10.19 -14.73 16.28
CA MET A 34 11.21 -13.70 16.07
C MET A 34 11.33 -13.41 14.56
N ASP A 35 10.81 -12.25 14.15
CA ASP A 35 11.03 -11.58 12.87
C ASP A 35 10.56 -12.26 11.58
N ASN A 36 9.44 -13.01 11.61
CA ASN A 36 8.79 -13.41 10.36
C ASN A 36 7.87 -12.28 9.81
N PHE A 37 7.90 -12.09 8.50
CA PHE A 37 7.15 -11.05 7.79
C PHE A 37 5.63 -11.15 8.06
N ALA A 38 5.12 -12.37 8.25
CA ALA A 38 3.72 -12.62 8.57
C ALA A 38 3.30 -12.01 9.92
N SER A 39 4.13 -12.13 10.96
CA SER A 39 3.88 -11.54 12.29
C SER A 39 3.78 -10.03 12.23
N VAL A 40 4.66 -9.36 11.47
CA VAL A 40 4.60 -7.91 11.25
C VAL A 40 3.27 -7.50 10.62
N ILE A 41 2.82 -8.22 9.59
CA ILE A 41 1.55 -7.93 8.92
C ILE A 41 0.37 -8.17 9.85
N VAL A 42 0.31 -9.32 10.51
CA VAL A 42 -0.81 -9.73 11.38
C VAL A 42 -0.92 -8.79 12.58
N THR A 43 0.20 -8.42 13.22
CA THR A 43 0.22 -7.40 14.29
C THR A 43 -0.26 -6.04 13.79
N ALA A 44 0.08 -5.64 12.56
CA ALA A 44 -0.43 -4.39 12.01
C ALA A 44 -1.97 -4.41 11.87
N PHE A 45 -2.55 -5.52 11.42
CA PHE A 45 -4.01 -5.68 11.38
C PHE A 45 -4.64 -5.70 12.77
N GLU A 46 -4.06 -6.44 13.71
CA GLU A 46 -4.52 -6.45 15.11
C GLU A 46 -4.59 -5.04 15.69
N ASN A 47 -3.51 -4.26 15.56
CA ASN A 47 -3.44 -2.89 16.06
C ASN A 47 -4.48 -1.96 15.41
N ILE A 48 -4.79 -2.17 14.13
CA ILE A 48 -5.82 -1.40 13.42
C ILE A 48 -7.20 -1.76 13.98
N VAL A 49 -7.51 -3.05 14.08
CA VAL A 49 -8.80 -3.54 14.57
C VAL A 49 -9.03 -3.09 16.01
N GLU A 50 -8.05 -3.27 16.89
CA GLU A 50 -8.14 -2.84 18.29
C GLU A 50 -8.51 -1.35 18.42
N ALA A 51 -7.88 -0.48 17.62
CA ALA A 51 -8.17 0.95 17.64
C ALA A 51 -9.62 1.26 17.24
N LEU A 52 -10.15 0.56 16.24
CA LEU A 52 -11.53 0.73 15.78
C LEU A 52 -12.54 0.19 16.80
N GLU A 53 -12.27 -0.97 17.40
CA GLU A 53 -13.13 -1.57 18.44
C GLU A 53 -13.20 -0.69 19.69
N LYS A 54 -12.10 -0.07 20.09
CA LYS A 54 -12.08 0.90 21.21
C LYS A 54 -12.85 2.18 20.88
N ALA A 55 -12.77 2.67 19.65
CA ALA A 55 -13.45 3.91 19.25
C ALA A 55 -14.95 3.75 18.98
N GLN A 56 -15.42 2.54 18.68
CA GLN A 56 -16.82 2.22 18.39
C GLN A 56 -17.51 3.19 17.40
N PRO A 57 -16.95 3.42 16.20
CA PRO A 57 -17.61 4.21 15.17
C PRO A 57 -18.92 3.53 14.75
N GLN A 58 -19.92 4.32 14.34
CA GLN A 58 -21.14 3.75 13.80
C GLN A 58 -20.82 2.94 12.55
N ARG A 59 -21.64 1.90 12.32
CA ARG A 59 -21.58 1.04 11.13
C ARG A 59 -20.29 0.22 10.99
N ILE A 60 -19.45 0.13 12.04
CA ILE A 60 -18.28 -0.77 12.09
C ILE A 60 -18.63 -2.23 11.75
N ALA A 61 -19.85 -2.68 12.05
CA ALA A 61 -20.32 -4.02 11.69
C ALA A 61 -20.31 -4.28 10.17
N GLY A 62 -20.57 -3.25 9.36
CA GLY A 62 -20.47 -3.31 7.90
C GLY A 62 -19.03 -3.51 7.46
N VAL A 63 -18.10 -2.71 7.99
CA VAL A 63 -16.66 -2.83 7.72
C VAL A 63 -16.12 -4.19 8.15
N ARG A 64 -16.50 -4.68 9.34
CA ARG A 64 -16.13 -6.02 9.84
C ARG A 64 -16.60 -7.11 8.88
N ARG A 65 -17.82 -7.01 8.37
CA ARG A 65 -18.37 -7.95 7.37
C ARG A 65 -17.60 -7.89 6.06
N ASP A 66 -17.31 -6.69 5.55
CA ASP A 66 -16.63 -6.51 4.27
C ASP A 66 -15.17 -7.00 4.36
N PHE A 67 -14.49 -6.71 5.49
CA PHE A 67 -13.17 -7.27 5.81
C PHE A 67 -13.20 -8.80 5.78
N ARG A 68 -14.12 -9.41 6.53
CA ARG A 68 -14.27 -10.86 6.63
C ARG A 68 -14.55 -11.53 5.29
N ASN A 69 -15.29 -10.85 4.41
CA ASN A 69 -15.71 -11.37 3.11
C ASN A 69 -14.68 -11.12 2.01
N ALA A 70 -13.54 -10.47 2.28
CA ALA A 70 -12.50 -10.25 1.29
C ALA A 70 -12.00 -11.60 0.74
N THR A 71 -12.05 -11.74 -0.58
CA THR A 71 -11.64 -12.98 -1.27
C THR A 71 -10.31 -12.83 -2.00
N THR A 72 -9.95 -11.60 -2.35
CA THR A 72 -8.69 -11.25 -3.00
C THR A 72 -7.87 -10.30 -2.15
N LYS A 73 -6.55 -10.22 -2.43
CA LYS A 73 -5.68 -9.22 -1.79
C LYS A 73 -6.15 -7.80 -2.05
N ASP A 74 -6.72 -7.53 -3.23
CA ASP A 74 -7.22 -6.21 -3.59
C ASP A 74 -8.48 -5.86 -2.79
N ASP A 75 -9.42 -6.80 -2.63
CA ASP A 75 -10.60 -6.62 -1.76
C ASP A 75 -10.16 -6.24 -0.34
N LEU A 76 -9.20 -6.99 0.20
CA LEU A 76 -8.67 -6.75 1.54
C LEU A 76 -7.96 -5.40 1.64
N LEU A 77 -7.20 -5.00 0.61
CA LEU A 77 -6.49 -3.72 0.59
C LEU A 77 -7.44 -2.52 0.58
N ILE A 78 -8.58 -2.63 -0.10
CA ILE A 78 -9.63 -1.60 -0.12
C ILE A 78 -10.15 -1.38 1.31
N VAL A 79 -10.66 -2.44 1.94
CA VAL A 79 -11.23 -2.34 3.30
C VAL A 79 -10.14 -1.94 4.30
N ARG A 80 -8.92 -2.46 4.16
CA ARG A 80 -7.77 -2.08 5.01
C ARG A 80 -7.48 -0.59 4.93
N ALA A 81 -7.54 0.03 3.75
CA ALA A 81 -7.24 1.46 3.63
C ALA A 81 -8.21 2.31 4.47
N GLU A 82 -9.50 2.00 4.40
CA GLU A 82 -10.53 2.66 5.21
C GLU A 82 -10.31 2.41 6.70
N MET A 83 -10.03 1.16 7.07
CA MET A 83 -9.73 0.79 8.47
C MET A 83 -8.49 1.53 8.99
N VAL A 84 -7.44 1.70 8.19
CA VAL A 84 -6.23 2.45 8.57
C VAL A 84 -6.56 3.93 8.80
N ALA A 85 -7.34 4.53 7.90
CA ALA A 85 -7.76 5.93 8.06
C ALA A 85 -8.61 6.10 9.33
N GLY A 86 -9.60 5.25 9.55
CA GLY A 86 -10.40 5.24 10.78
C GLY A 86 -9.56 5.01 12.04
N ALA A 87 -8.62 4.06 12.02
CA ALA A 87 -7.73 3.80 13.16
C ALA A 87 -6.81 4.99 13.47
N LYS A 88 -6.37 5.75 12.47
CA LYS A 88 -5.62 7.00 12.68
C LYS A 88 -6.49 8.06 13.37
N LEU A 89 -7.74 8.23 12.93
CA LEU A 89 -8.69 9.15 13.58
C LEU A 89 -8.98 8.73 15.02
N ALA A 90 -9.23 7.44 15.25
CA ALA A 90 -9.45 6.86 16.58
C ALA A 90 -8.28 7.16 17.53
N ARG A 91 -7.04 6.93 17.08
CA ARG A 91 -5.83 7.20 17.89
C ARG A 91 -5.60 8.69 18.14
N ALA A 92 -6.05 9.55 17.23
CA ALA A 92 -6.03 11.00 17.40
C ALA A 92 -7.18 11.53 18.28
N GLY A 93 -8.09 10.66 18.76
CA GLY A 93 -9.26 11.06 19.54
C GLY A 93 -10.33 11.78 18.72
N ILE A 94 -10.28 11.69 17.39
CA ILE A 94 -11.24 12.34 16.49
C ILE A 94 -12.44 11.41 16.33
N LEU A 95 -13.64 11.91 16.65
CA LEU A 95 -14.87 11.15 16.50
C LEU A 95 -15.30 11.05 15.03
N PHE A 96 -15.52 9.82 14.55
CA PHE A 96 -15.90 9.55 13.18
C PHE A 96 -16.89 8.39 13.06
N ASP A 97 -17.52 8.28 11.91
CA ASP A 97 -18.39 7.18 11.51
C ASP A 97 -18.03 6.70 10.10
N PHE A 98 -18.33 5.43 9.81
CA PHE A 98 -18.21 4.90 8.45
C PHE A 98 -19.44 5.24 7.61
N GLY A 99 -19.24 5.45 6.30
CA GLY A 99 -20.31 5.63 5.32
C GLY A 99 -21.23 4.42 5.17
N GLN A 100 -22.45 4.64 4.66
CA GLN A 100 -23.38 3.58 4.29
C GLN A 100 -22.95 2.96 2.96
N ARG A 101 -23.13 1.64 2.87
CA ARG A 101 -22.80 0.83 1.69
C ARG A 101 -24.06 0.44 0.90
N ASN A 102 -25.11 1.25 0.90
CA ASN A 102 -26.45 0.90 0.38
C ASN A 102 -26.81 1.55 -0.96
N GLY A 103 -25.83 1.88 -1.80
CA GLY A 103 -26.04 2.35 -3.17
C GLY A 103 -26.21 3.87 -3.32
N ALA A 104 -26.26 4.62 -2.21
CA ALA A 104 -26.01 6.06 -2.23
C ALA A 104 -24.49 6.33 -2.16
N THR A 105 -24.02 7.36 -2.84
CA THR A 105 -22.62 7.82 -2.76
C THR A 105 -22.41 8.51 -1.41
N GLU A 106 -22.18 7.73 -0.36
CA GLU A 106 -21.70 8.24 0.92
C GLU A 106 -20.16 8.21 0.97
N PRO A 107 -19.52 9.19 1.63
CA PRO A 107 -18.08 9.16 1.85
C PRO A 107 -17.70 8.00 2.77
N ASP A 108 -16.51 7.44 2.61
CA ASP A 108 -16.04 6.30 3.40
C ASP A 108 -16.04 6.60 4.91
N LEU A 109 -15.66 7.82 5.30
CA LEU A 109 -15.67 8.28 6.69
C LEU A 109 -16.31 9.67 6.80
N VAL A 110 -17.00 9.92 7.91
CA VAL A 110 -17.56 11.23 8.27
C VAL A 110 -17.07 11.62 9.66
N LEU A 111 -16.49 12.81 9.81
CA LEU A 111 -16.11 13.36 11.11
C LEU A 111 -17.34 13.94 11.80
N ARG A 112 -17.72 13.39 12.97
CA ARG A 112 -19.02 13.67 13.62
C ARG A 112 -19.24 15.15 13.92
N GLU A 113 -18.21 15.82 14.40
CA GLU A 113 -18.30 17.20 14.91
C GLU A 113 -18.00 18.26 13.85
N MET A 114 -17.27 17.87 12.79
CA MET A 114 -16.76 18.82 11.78
C MET A 114 -17.59 18.81 10.50
N HIS A 115 -18.52 17.86 10.35
CA HIS A 115 -19.26 17.62 9.10
C HIS A 115 -18.34 17.49 7.88
N LEU A 116 -17.13 16.97 8.09
CA LEU A 116 -16.14 16.73 7.04
C LEU A 116 -16.23 15.28 6.59
N ALA A 117 -16.27 15.11 5.29
CA ALA A 117 -16.25 13.83 4.61
C ALA A 117 -14.82 13.47 4.19
N ILE A 118 -14.43 12.21 4.39
CA ILE A 118 -13.15 11.67 3.92
C ILE A 118 -13.46 10.52 2.97
N GLU A 119 -12.95 10.66 1.75
CA GLU A 119 -12.93 9.59 0.74
C GLU A 119 -11.57 8.91 0.80
N VAL A 120 -11.55 7.59 0.99
CA VAL A 120 -10.36 6.77 1.11
C VAL A 120 -10.17 5.96 -0.16
N LYS A 121 -9.15 6.32 -0.93
CA LYS A 121 -8.80 5.58 -2.15
C LYS A 121 -7.63 4.64 -1.91
N ALA A 122 -7.91 3.34 -1.86
CA ALA A 122 -6.90 2.31 -1.97
C ALA A 122 -6.45 2.21 -3.44
N ARG A 123 -5.41 2.95 -3.82
CA ARG A 123 -4.73 2.71 -5.09
C ARG A 123 -3.53 1.82 -4.81
N ARG A 124 -3.51 0.63 -5.40
CA ARG A 124 -2.26 -0.15 -5.52
C ARG A 124 -1.35 0.62 -6.47
N LEU A 125 -0.47 1.40 -5.87
CA LEU A 125 0.49 2.25 -6.55
C LEU A 125 1.85 1.55 -6.57
N ASP A 126 1.92 0.44 -7.31
CA ASP A 126 3.15 -0.35 -7.45
C ASP A 126 3.44 -0.66 -8.93
N GLY A 127 3.74 0.41 -9.68
CA GLY A 127 4.02 0.31 -11.12
C GLY A 127 5.25 -0.55 -11.46
N VAL A 128 6.21 -0.67 -10.54
CA VAL A 128 7.41 -1.51 -10.73
C VAL A 128 7.05 -2.98 -10.59
N GLN A 129 6.23 -3.35 -9.59
CA GLN A 129 5.81 -4.72 -9.44
C GLN A 129 4.86 -5.17 -10.55
N ASP A 130 3.99 -4.29 -11.04
CA ASP A 130 3.19 -4.56 -12.24
C ASP A 130 4.09 -4.84 -13.45
N LEU A 131 5.11 -3.99 -13.67
CA LEU A 131 6.08 -4.18 -14.75
C LEU A 131 6.85 -5.51 -14.60
N ARG A 132 7.27 -5.86 -13.39
CA ARG A 132 7.93 -7.15 -13.09
C ARG A 132 7.03 -8.33 -13.46
N THR A 133 5.77 -8.30 -13.07
CA THR A 133 4.80 -9.38 -13.39
C THR A 133 4.55 -9.49 -14.90
N GLU A 134 4.41 -8.36 -15.59
CA GLU A 134 4.24 -8.32 -17.04
C GLU A 134 5.48 -8.88 -17.77
N LEU A 135 6.69 -8.49 -17.35
CA LEU A 135 7.95 -9.04 -17.87
C LEU A 135 8.10 -10.54 -17.59
N ALA A 136 7.79 -11.01 -16.38
CA ALA A 136 7.84 -12.44 -16.04
C ALA A 136 6.96 -13.26 -16.98
N THR A 137 5.75 -12.76 -17.24
CA THR A 137 4.82 -13.38 -18.20
C THR A 137 5.40 -13.36 -19.61
N ALA A 138 5.87 -12.21 -20.09
CA ALA A 138 6.32 -12.02 -21.47
C ALA A 138 7.63 -12.76 -21.81
N LEU A 139 8.51 -12.96 -20.83
CA LEU A 139 9.79 -13.67 -21.01
C LEU A 139 9.66 -15.19 -20.86
N THR A 140 8.45 -15.70 -20.58
CA THR A 140 8.18 -17.12 -20.49
C THR A 140 8.43 -17.78 -21.86
N GLY A 141 9.30 -18.79 -21.90
CA GLY A 141 9.61 -19.54 -23.12
C GLY A 141 10.77 -18.99 -23.96
N ILE A 142 11.37 -17.86 -23.58
CA ILE A 142 12.59 -17.38 -24.25
C ILE A 142 13.77 -18.30 -23.94
N THR A 143 14.52 -18.68 -24.98
CA THR A 143 15.70 -19.55 -24.88
C THR A 143 16.90 -18.91 -25.59
N PRO A 144 18.08 -18.81 -24.95
CA PRO A 144 18.36 -19.19 -23.56
C PRO A 144 17.65 -18.29 -22.54
N PRO A 145 17.41 -18.76 -21.31
CA PRO A 145 16.80 -17.95 -20.28
C PRO A 145 17.67 -16.72 -19.94
N VAL A 146 17.02 -15.62 -19.55
CA VAL A 146 17.69 -14.36 -19.22
C VAL A 146 17.38 -13.92 -17.79
N LEU A 147 18.36 -13.30 -17.14
CA LEU A 147 18.17 -12.53 -15.92
C LEU A 147 17.93 -11.07 -16.31
N VAL A 148 16.80 -10.52 -15.91
CA VAL A 148 16.46 -9.10 -16.09
C VAL A 148 16.56 -8.38 -14.76
N GLU A 149 17.38 -7.34 -14.71
CA GLU A 149 17.49 -6.42 -13.58
C GLU A 149 16.75 -5.13 -13.87
N LEU A 150 15.81 -4.77 -13.00
CA LEU A 150 15.11 -3.50 -13.02
C LEU A 150 15.62 -2.61 -11.89
N ARG A 151 16.09 -1.42 -12.22
CA ARG A 151 16.44 -0.40 -11.23
C ARG A 151 15.86 0.95 -11.60
N THR A 152 15.14 1.57 -10.68
CA THR A 152 14.60 2.92 -10.88
C THR A 152 15.45 3.96 -10.16
N ASP A 153 15.57 5.15 -10.73
CA ASP A 153 16.24 6.30 -10.08
C ASP A 153 15.43 6.90 -8.92
N SER A 154 14.15 6.55 -8.84
CA SER A 154 13.21 6.90 -7.79
C SER A 154 12.10 5.84 -7.71
N GLN A 155 11.39 5.71 -6.59
CA GLN A 155 10.25 4.79 -6.51
C GLN A 155 9.02 5.42 -7.17
N PRO A 156 8.54 4.95 -8.33
CA PRO A 156 7.31 5.48 -8.91
C PRO A 156 6.11 4.91 -8.16
N LEU A 157 5.12 5.78 -7.88
CA LEU A 157 3.80 5.35 -7.42
C LEU A 157 3.06 4.59 -8.52
N ALA A 158 3.26 4.92 -9.79
CA ALA A 158 2.67 4.15 -10.88
C ALA A 158 3.55 4.23 -12.11
N ILE A 159 3.43 3.23 -12.97
CA ILE A 159 3.90 3.29 -14.35
C ILE A 159 2.68 2.96 -15.19
N LYS A 160 2.27 3.87 -16.08
CA LYS A 160 1.06 3.65 -16.90
C LYS A 160 1.23 2.39 -17.74
N ALA A 161 0.16 1.63 -17.93
CA ALA A 161 0.18 0.38 -18.70
C ALA A 161 0.81 0.54 -20.09
N VAL A 162 0.54 1.65 -20.79
CA VAL A 162 1.17 1.95 -22.10
C VAL A 162 2.69 2.07 -22.01
N GLU A 163 3.21 2.70 -20.95
CA GLU A 163 4.65 2.83 -20.76
C GLU A 163 5.28 1.50 -20.34
N ARG A 164 4.59 0.71 -19.50
CA ARG A 164 5.05 -0.65 -19.16
C ARG A 164 5.10 -1.56 -20.38
N ALA A 165 4.06 -1.53 -21.22
CA ALA A 165 4.00 -2.32 -22.45
C ALA A 165 5.19 -2.04 -23.38
N LYS A 166 5.59 -0.77 -23.55
CA LYS A 166 6.80 -0.40 -24.31
C LYS A 166 8.05 -1.02 -23.71
N VAL A 167 8.24 -0.90 -22.40
CA VAL A 167 9.40 -1.48 -21.70
C VAL A 167 9.42 -3.00 -21.87
N VAL A 168 8.27 -3.67 -21.74
CA VAL A 168 8.13 -5.11 -21.93
C VAL A 168 8.52 -5.52 -23.34
N GLU A 169 7.95 -4.84 -24.35
CA GLU A 169 8.24 -5.09 -25.76
C GLU A 169 9.73 -4.93 -26.08
N ASP A 170 10.32 -3.80 -25.70
CA ASP A 170 11.75 -3.53 -25.92
C ASP A 170 12.65 -4.56 -25.24
N THR A 171 12.30 -4.98 -24.01
CA THR A 171 13.07 -5.96 -23.24
C THR A 171 13.01 -7.35 -23.89
N VAL A 172 11.82 -7.78 -24.32
CA VAL A 172 11.62 -9.06 -25.02
C VAL A 172 12.39 -9.07 -26.34
N GLN A 173 12.30 -8.01 -27.13
CA GLN A 173 13.03 -7.91 -28.41
C GLN A 173 14.54 -7.96 -28.22
N ARG A 174 15.06 -7.25 -27.19
CA ARG A 174 16.48 -7.30 -26.84
C ARG A 174 16.92 -8.69 -26.38
N ALA A 175 16.10 -9.39 -25.59
CA ALA A 175 16.40 -10.74 -25.13
C ALA A 175 16.46 -11.73 -26.31
N ILE A 176 15.47 -11.69 -27.22
CA ILE A 176 15.43 -12.54 -28.43
C ILE A 176 16.63 -12.27 -29.34
N SER A 177 16.98 -10.99 -29.52
CA SER A 177 18.10 -10.57 -30.36
C SER A 177 19.48 -10.74 -29.69
N GLN A 178 19.53 -11.29 -28.47
CA GLN A 178 20.73 -11.44 -27.66
C GLN A 178 21.51 -10.13 -27.43
N ASN A 179 20.79 -9.00 -27.44
CA ASN A 179 21.35 -7.67 -27.20
C ASN A 179 21.38 -7.37 -25.69
N PHE A 180 22.30 -8.05 -25.01
CA PHE A 180 22.49 -8.01 -23.57
C PHE A 180 23.18 -6.71 -23.10
N GLY A 181 23.10 -6.46 -21.80
CA GLY A 181 23.62 -5.25 -21.16
C GLY A 181 22.52 -4.36 -20.58
N THR A 182 22.91 -3.20 -20.06
CA THR A 182 22.01 -2.27 -19.39
C THR A 182 21.67 -1.09 -20.30
N VAL A 183 20.38 -0.78 -20.41
CA VAL A 183 19.87 0.43 -21.06
C VAL A 183 19.08 1.24 -20.05
N VAL A 184 19.14 2.57 -20.17
CA VAL A 184 18.29 3.48 -19.41
C VAL A 184 17.11 3.87 -20.30
N THR A 185 15.91 3.50 -19.88
CA THR A 185 14.66 3.85 -20.55
C THR A 185 14.00 5.00 -19.80
N GLU A 186 13.74 6.11 -20.51
CA GLU A 186 12.93 7.19 -19.97
C GLU A 186 11.45 6.79 -20.02
N VAL A 187 10.83 6.67 -18.84
CA VAL A 187 9.41 6.34 -18.69
C VAL A 187 8.62 7.62 -18.42
N GLY A 188 7.62 7.91 -19.24
CA GLY A 188 6.81 9.13 -19.13
C GLY A 188 5.93 9.15 -17.87
N GLN A 189 6.06 10.20 -17.06
CA GLN A 189 5.30 10.39 -15.83
C GLN A 189 4.58 11.77 -15.82
N PRO A 190 3.72 12.10 -16.80
CA PRO A 190 3.19 13.47 -16.96
C PRO A 190 2.35 13.99 -15.78
N TRP A 191 1.98 13.10 -14.85
CA TRP A 191 1.17 13.36 -13.67
C TRP A 191 1.99 13.44 -12.37
N SER A 192 3.29 13.14 -12.42
CA SER A 192 4.20 13.21 -11.27
C SER A 192 4.96 14.54 -11.26
N ALA A 193 5.41 14.96 -10.07
CA ALA A 193 6.32 16.11 -9.91
C ALA A 193 7.59 15.93 -10.77
N ARG A 194 8.10 14.69 -10.86
CA ARG A 194 9.10 14.32 -11.86
C ARG A 194 8.40 13.76 -13.09
N LYS A 195 8.39 14.54 -14.17
CA LYS A 195 7.72 14.16 -15.43
C LYS A 195 8.34 12.95 -16.14
N ARG A 196 9.47 12.45 -15.65
CA ARG A 196 10.23 11.33 -16.20
C ARG A 196 10.75 10.47 -15.06
N LEU A 197 10.70 9.16 -15.26
CA LEU A 197 11.33 8.15 -14.44
C LEU A 197 12.46 7.54 -15.26
N LEU A 198 13.67 7.45 -14.70
CA LEU A 198 14.77 6.73 -15.36
C LEU A 198 14.74 5.28 -14.89
N LEU A 199 14.37 4.38 -15.80
CA LEU A 199 14.34 2.94 -15.56
C LEU A 199 15.55 2.29 -16.21
N HIS A 200 16.47 1.78 -15.41
CA HIS A 200 17.55 0.92 -15.87
C HIS A 200 17.03 -0.50 -16.06
N VAL A 201 17.21 -1.04 -17.27
CA VAL A 201 16.88 -2.43 -17.61
C VAL A 201 18.15 -3.16 -18.04
N GLY A 202 18.71 -3.94 -17.13
CA GLY A 202 19.81 -4.88 -17.37
C GLY A 202 19.28 -6.20 -17.88
N ILE A 203 19.86 -6.73 -18.96
CA ILE A 203 19.58 -8.09 -19.45
C ILE A 203 20.90 -8.85 -19.46
N HIS A 204 20.94 -9.97 -18.76
CA HIS A 204 22.10 -10.82 -18.63
C HIS A 204 21.74 -12.23 -19.06
N GLN A 205 22.60 -12.86 -19.85
CA GLN A 205 22.49 -14.29 -20.07
C GLN A 205 22.85 -15.00 -18.77
N ALA A 206 21.98 -15.90 -18.31
CA ALA A 206 22.23 -16.69 -17.12
C ALA A 206 22.23 -18.16 -17.52
N ALA A 207 23.40 -18.78 -17.47
CA ALA A 207 23.60 -20.17 -17.89
C ALA A 207 22.84 -21.18 -17.00
N ASP A 208 22.58 -20.82 -15.74
CA ASP A 208 22.13 -21.76 -14.70
C ASP A 208 20.74 -21.42 -14.13
N LEU A 209 19.89 -20.69 -14.86
CA LEU A 209 18.51 -20.48 -14.41
C LEU A 209 17.69 -21.76 -14.61
N THR A 210 17.57 -22.54 -13.54
CA THR A 210 16.86 -23.83 -13.50
C THR A 210 15.35 -23.72 -13.73
N SER A 211 14.79 -22.50 -13.70
CA SER A 211 13.34 -22.23 -13.73
C SER A 211 12.93 -21.17 -14.77
N GLY A 212 13.77 -20.95 -15.80
CA GLY A 212 13.49 -19.99 -16.87
C GLY A 212 13.94 -18.56 -16.52
N SER A 213 13.54 -17.58 -17.34
CA SER A 213 13.96 -16.18 -17.15
C SER A 213 13.52 -15.62 -15.78
N GLN A 214 14.38 -14.84 -15.14
CA GLN A 214 14.16 -14.29 -13.80
C GLN A 214 14.19 -12.76 -13.84
N ILE A 215 13.34 -12.11 -13.03
CA ILE A 215 13.32 -10.65 -12.90
C ILE A 215 13.64 -10.28 -11.46
N ILE A 216 14.72 -9.51 -11.29
CA ILE A 216 15.13 -8.91 -10.02
C ILE A 216 14.87 -7.40 -10.06
N VAL A 217 14.42 -6.85 -8.94
CA VAL A 217 14.22 -5.41 -8.77
C VAL A 217 15.24 -4.94 -7.74
N THR A 218 16.15 -4.05 -8.14
CA THR A 218 17.21 -3.51 -7.29
C THR A 218 16.99 -2.01 -7.13
N GLY A 219 17.06 -1.52 -5.89
CA GLY A 219 16.76 -0.12 -5.59
C GLY A 219 15.26 0.18 -5.65
N GLY A 220 14.69 0.45 -4.48
CA GLY A 220 13.26 0.72 -4.26
C GLY A 220 12.96 0.46 -2.80
N PHE A 221 12.20 1.38 -2.17
CA PHE A 221 11.60 1.49 -0.81
C PHE A 221 12.00 0.60 0.40
N TRP A 222 12.84 -0.43 0.27
CA TRP A 222 13.30 -1.31 1.35
C TRP A 222 14.49 -0.74 2.15
N GLY A 223 14.79 0.54 2.00
CA GLY A 223 15.62 1.29 2.93
C GLY A 223 14.72 1.95 3.99
N ASN A 224 15.17 1.96 5.25
CA ASN A 224 14.40 2.40 6.44
C ASN A 224 13.99 3.88 6.49
N GLU A 225 14.05 4.64 5.39
CA GLU A 225 13.77 6.07 5.38
C GLU A 225 12.61 6.41 4.42
N PRO A 226 11.60 7.16 4.88
CA PRO A 226 10.58 7.70 3.98
C PRO A 226 11.28 8.56 2.93
N SER A 227 10.92 8.37 1.66
CA SER A 227 11.54 9.15 0.59
C SER A 227 11.27 10.65 0.79
N PRO A 228 12.10 11.54 0.23
CA PRO A 228 11.92 13.00 0.31
C PRO A 228 10.50 13.47 -0.05
N TYR A 229 9.79 12.70 -0.89
CA TYR A 229 8.43 12.99 -1.32
C TYR A 229 7.39 12.94 -0.19
N LEU A 230 7.52 12.01 0.76
CA LEU A 230 6.59 11.96 1.90
C LEU A 230 6.81 13.14 2.83
N LEU A 231 8.06 13.57 3.00
CA LEU A 231 8.40 14.78 3.75
C LEU A 231 7.85 16.05 3.07
N ASP A 232 7.96 16.15 1.75
CA ASP A 232 7.43 17.28 0.99
C ASP A 232 5.90 17.38 1.09
N VAL A 233 5.19 16.25 0.94
CA VAL A 233 3.74 16.21 1.08
C VAL A 233 3.30 16.49 2.52
N GLU A 234 3.99 15.96 3.53
CA GLU A 234 3.71 16.27 4.93
C GLU A 234 3.88 17.77 5.20
N ASN A 235 4.95 18.39 4.68
CA ASN A 235 5.19 19.82 4.81
C ASN A 235 4.11 20.67 4.11
N GLU A 236 3.68 20.28 2.91
CA GLU A 236 2.59 20.98 2.19
C GLU A 236 1.24 20.85 2.93
N VAL A 237 0.94 19.66 3.46
CA VAL A 237 -0.27 19.44 4.27
C VAL A 237 -0.22 20.28 5.55
N LEU A 238 0.91 20.28 6.26
CA LEU A 238 1.09 21.10 7.46
C LEU A 238 0.96 22.60 7.16
N ALA A 239 1.52 23.06 6.04
CA ALA A 239 1.38 24.45 5.59
C ALA A 239 -0.08 24.82 5.28
N ALA A 240 -0.82 23.95 4.57
CA ALA A 240 -2.22 24.18 4.23
C ALA A 240 -3.15 24.13 5.47
N LEU A 241 -2.84 23.27 6.44
CA LEU A 241 -3.55 23.25 7.72
C LEU A 241 -3.27 24.54 8.51
N ALA A 242 -2.01 24.95 8.62
CA ALA A 242 -1.61 26.18 9.32
C ALA A 242 -2.26 27.44 8.71
N SER A 243 -2.35 27.52 7.38
CA SER A 243 -2.99 28.65 6.70
C SER A 243 -4.49 28.72 6.98
N ARG A 244 -5.20 27.58 7.02
CA ARG A 244 -6.63 27.53 7.36
C ARG A 244 -6.91 27.90 8.81
N PHE A 245 -6.05 27.53 9.76
CA PHE A 245 -6.24 27.92 11.16
C PHE A 245 -6.06 29.44 11.38
N HIS A 246 -5.31 30.13 10.52
CA HIS A 246 -5.19 31.59 10.56
C HIS A 246 -6.41 32.33 9.99
N GLU A 247 -7.15 31.72 9.05
CA GLU A 247 -8.33 32.34 8.43
C GLU A 247 -9.60 32.24 9.31
N VAL A 248 -9.67 31.25 10.20
CA VAL A 248 -10.89 30.98 11.01
C VAL A 248 -10.84 31.65 12.40
N GLY A 249 -9.79 32.38 12.74
CA GLY A 249 -9.71 33.11 14.02
C GLY A 249 -9.74 32.20 15.26
N CYS A 250 -9.27 30.95 15.14
CA CYS A 250 -9.17 30.04 16.28
C CYS A 250 -7.90 30.40 17.10
N PRO A 251 -7.95 30.41 18.45
CA PRO A 251 -6.78 30.72 19.26
C PRO A 251 -5.65 29.70 19.04
N ARG A 252 -4.40 30.16 19.11
CA ARG A 252 -3.21 29.30 19.01
C ARG A 252 -3.27 28.17 20.05
N LEU A 253 -2.89 26.96 19.64
CA LEU A 253 -2.80 25.76 20.50
C LEU A 253 -1.89 25.95 21.73
N ASP A 254 -0.97 26.91 21.67
CA ASP A 254 -0.07 27.33 22.74
C ASP A 254 -0.79 28.06 23.91
N GLN A 255 -2.11 28.28 23.83
CA GLN A 255 -2.93 28.88 24.90
C GLN A 255 -3.78 27.88 25.70
N ILE A 256 -3.72 26.57 25.41
CA ILE A 256 -4.48 25.53 26.15
C ILE A 256 -3.60 24.82 27.19
N SER A 257 -2.81 25.58 27.95
CA SER A 257 -2.17 25.09 29.18
C SER A 257 -2.35 26.14 30.27
N GLY A 258 -3.49 26.07 30.97
CA GLY A 258 -3.78 26.98 32.07
C GLY A 258 -5.12 26.66 32.74
N GLU A 259 -5.05 25.80 33.74
CA GLU A 259 -5.91 25.79 34.94
C GLU A 259 -7.42 25.57 34.76
N CYS A 260 -7.86 24.33 35.00
CA CYS A 260 -9.08 24.06 35.74
C CYS A 260 -8.71 23.24 36.99
N SER A 261 -8.72 23.91 38.13
CA SER A 261 -8.99 23.29 39.44
C SER A 261 -10.49 23.08 39.59
#